data_AF-A0AA86JSH2-F1
#
_entry.id   AF-A0AA86JSH2-F1
#
_cell.length_a   1.000
_cell.length_b   1.000
_cell.length_c   1.000
_cell.angle_alpha   90.00
_cell.angle_beta   90.00
_cell.angle_gamma   90.00
#
_symmetry.space_group_name_H-M   'P 1'
#
loop_
_entity.id
_entity.type
_entity.pdbx_description
1 polymer ?
#
loop_
_entity_poly.entity_id
_entity_poly.type
_entity_poly.pdbx_seq_one_letter_code
_entity_poly.pdbx_strand_id
1 'polypeptide(L)'
;MKFWTVEEFKQFIEYSKKPNVTLAFKILFLTGMRRGELMALTFDDINLESKTISITKTYTKLNNETVINPPKTAKSKRVVAILDSLSEDIK
;
A
#
# COMPACT_ATOMS: atom_id res chain seq x y z
N MET A 1 2.20 22.44 -1.70
CA MET A 1 2.46 21.01 -1.98
C MET A 1 1.47 20.55 -3.02
N LYS A 2 1.92 19.93 -4.12
CA LYS A 2 1.01 19.38 -5.16
C LYS A 2 0.65 17.96 -4.79
N PHE A 3 -0.62 17.61 -4.86
CA PHE A 3 -1.16 16.27 -4.62
C PHE A 3 -2.24 16.00 -5.66
N TRP A 4 -2.57 14.74 -5.89
CA TRP A 4 -3.62 14.36 -6.83
C TRP A 4 -5.00 14.59 -6.23
N THR A 5 -5.90 15.22 -6.98
CA THR A 5 -7.33 15.12 -6.71
C THR A 5 -7.84 13.72 -7.02
N VAL A 6 -9.07 13.42 -6.60
CA VAL A 6 -9.72 12.15 -6.92
C VAL A 6 -9.87 11.97 -8.43
N GLU A 7 -10.17 13.05 -9.15
CA GLU A 7 -10.33 13.07 -10.61
C GLU A 7 -9.00 12.80 -11.32
N GLU A 8 -7.93 13.46 -10.90
CA GLU A 8 -6.58 13.23 -11.45
C GLU A 8 -6.11 11.80 -11.20
N PHE A 9 -6.39 11.24 -10.01
CA PHE A 9 -6.08 9.85 -9.70
C PHE A 9 -6.87 8.87 -10.57
N LYS A 10 -8.18 9.11 -10.76
CA LYS A 10 -9.04 8.31 -11.64
C LYS A 10 -8.52 8.32 -13.09
N GLN A 11 -8.12 9.49 -13.58
CA GLN A 11 -7.52 9.60 -14.90
C GLN A 11 -6.22 8.79 -14.99
N PHE A 12 -5.33 8.91 -13.98
CA PHE A 12 -4.08 8.15 -13.96
C PHE A 12 -4.30 6.64 -13.98
N ILE A 13 -5.23 6.14 -13.17
CA ILE A 13 -5.45 4.70 -13.04
C ILE A 13 -6.07 4.09 -14.31
N GLU A 14 -6.91 4.83 -15.04
CA GLU A 14 -7.45 4.41 -16.34
C GLU A 14 -6.37 4.24 -17.41
N TYR A 15 -5.31 5.06 -17.38
CA TYR A 15 -4.18 4.92 -18.29
C TYR A 15 -3.20 3.79 -17.92
N SER A 16 -3.27 3.27 -16.68
CA SER A 16 -2.36 2.22 -16.23
C SER A 16 -2.74 0.86 -16.84
N LYS A 17 -1.90 0.38 -17.77
CA LYS A 17 -2.10 -0.91 -18.47
C LYS A 17 -1.60 -2.13 -17.70
N LYS A 18 -0.95 -1.94 -16.54
CA LYS A 18 -0.30 -3.02 -15.78
C LYS A 18 -1.08 -3.29 -14.49
N PRO A 19 -1.76 -4.45 -14.34
CA PRO A 19 -2.60 -4.74 -13.18
C PRO A 19 -1.89 -4.58 -11.83
N ASN A 20 -0.65 -5.03 -11.73
CA ASN A 20 0.16 -4.91 -10.51
C ASN A 20 0.48 -3.44 -10.15
N VAL A 21 0.74 -2.60 -11.16
CA VAL A 21 0.99 -1.16 -10.96
C VAL A 21 -0.31 -0.47 -10.55
N THR A 22 -1.41 -0.78 -11.25
CA THR A 22 -2.76 -0.30 -10.93
C THR A 22 -3.12 -0.59 -9.47
N LEU A 23 -2.98 -1.84 -9.04
CA LEU A 23 -3.25 -2.26 -7.66
C LEU A 23 -2.35 -1.53 -6.65
N ALA A 24 -1.04 -1.45 -6.92
CA ALA A 24 -0.10 -0.75 -6.05
C ALA A 24 -0.51 0.72 -5.81
N PHE A 25 -0.91 1.42 -6.87
CA PHE A 25 -1.37 2.80 -6.76
C PHE A 25 -2.74 2.93 -6.07
N LYS A 26 -3.68 1.99 -6.28
CA LYS A 26 -4.93 1.94 -5.50
C LYS A 26 -4.65 1.81 -4.01
N ILE A 27 -3.77 0.88 -3.62
CA ILE A 27 -3.42 0.68 -2.21
C ILE A 27 -2.82 1.97 -1.63
N LEU A 28 -1.85 2.60 -2.31
CA LEU A 28 -1.22 3.83 -1.84
C LEU A 28 -2.23 4.97 -1.66
N PHE A 29 -3.09 5.18 -2.66
CA PHE A 29 -4.04 6.29 -2.66
C PHE A 29 -5.15 6.10 -1.62
N LEU A 30 -5.70 4.88 -1.51
CA LEU A 30 -6.85 4.60 -0.65
C LEU A 30 -6.48 4.41 0.82
N THR A 31 -5.31 3.87 1.12
CA THR A 31 -4.89 3.57 2.51
C THR A 31 -3.96 4.63 3.11
N GLY A 32 -3.37 5.49 2.27
CA GLY A 32 -2.39 6.48 2.70
C GLY A 32 -1.08 5.88 3.24
N MET A 33 -0.80 4.59 2.99
CA MET A 33 0.46 3.98 3.39
C MET A 33 1.65 4.51 2.57
N ARG A 34 2.85 4.43 3.14
CA ARG A 34 4.07 4.84 2.46
C ARG A 34 4.53 3.76 1.47
N ARG A 35 5.23 4.15 0.40
CA ARG A 35 5.79 3.21 -0.59
C ARG A 35 6.61 2.07 0.03
N GLY A 36 7.42 2.36 1.04
CA GLY A 36 8.21 1.33 1.74
C GLY A 36 7.34 0.32 2.50
N GLU A 37 6.21 0.77 3.06
CA GLU A 37 5.25 -0.11 3.73
C GLU A 37 4.59 -1.04 2.69
N LEU A 38 4.11 -0.48 1.57
CA LEU A 38 3.56 -1.27 0.45
C LEU A 38 4.55 -2.34 -0.03
N MET A 39 5.80 -1.96 -0.29
CA MET A 39 6.83 -2.87 -0.81
C MET A 39 7.24 -3.97 0.18
N ALA A 40 6.92 -3.81 1.46
CA ALA A 40 7.18 -4.82 2.48
C ALA A 40 5.97 -5.72 2.77
N LEU A 41 4.79 -5.43 2.20
CA LEU A 41 3.60 -6.23 2.43
C LEU A 41 3.78 -7.67 1.93
N THR A 42 3.26 -8.58 2.72
CA THR A 42 3.08 -10.00 2.41
C THR A 42 1.60 -10.35 2.50
N PHE A 43 1.17 -11.45 1.90
CA PHE A 43 -0.23 -11.89 1.96
C PHE A 43 -0.71 -12.07 3.41
N ASP A 44 0.17 -12.51 4.32
CA ASP A 44 -0.14 -12.68 5.75
C ASP A 44 -0.50 -11.36 6.46
N ASP A 45 -0.13 -10.21 5.90
CA ASP A 45 -0.50 -8.90 6.45
C ASP A 45 -1.92 -8.48 6.04
N ILE A 46 -2.55 -9.16 5.08
CA ILE A 46 -3.83 -8.78 4.49
C ILE A 46 -4.92 -9.73 4.99
N ASN A 47 -5.90 -9.18 5.71
CA ASN A 47 -7.10 -9.91 6.08
C ASN A 47 -8.28 -9.41 5.24
N LEU A 48 -8.68 -10.21 4.24
CA LEU A 48 -9.79 -9.90 3.34
C LEU A 48 -11.16 -10.12 3.96
N GLU A 49 -11.27 -10.92 5.03
CA GLU A 49 -12.52 -11.13 5.77
C GLU A 49 -12.84 -9.90 6.63
N SER A 50 -11.86 -9.44 7.41
CA SER A 50 -11.99 -8.21 8.20
C SER A 50 -11.74 -6.93 7.40
N LYS A 51 -11.34 -7.06 6.13
CA LYS A 51 -11.01 -5.95 5.21
C LYS A 51 -9.98 -4.99 5.81
N THR A 52 -8.85 -5.54 6.24
CA THR A 52 -7.77 -4.77 6.85
C THR A 52 -6.39 -5.18 6.37
N ILE A 53 -5.45 -4.23 6.38
CA ILE A 53 -4.02 -4.48 6.15
C ILE A 53 -3.23 -4.10 7.41
N SER A 54 -2.38 -5.01 7.88
CA SER A 54 -1.48 -4.83 9.01
C SER A 54 -0.13 -4.28 8.55
N ILE A 55 0.15 -3.02 8.86
CA ILE A 55 1.41 -2.37 8.51
C ILE A 55 2.39 -2.59 9.66
N THR A 56 3.28 -3.57 9.51
CA THR A 56 4.19 -4.03 10.57
C THR A 56 5.67 -3.95 10.22
N LYS A 57 5.99 -3.63 8.95
CA LYS A 57 7.32 -3.65 8.35
C LYS A 57 7.44 -2.63 7.21
N THR A 58 8.67 -2.22 6.90
CA THR A 58 8.95 -1.29 5.80
C THR A 58 10.18 -1.74 5.02
N TYR A 59 10.10 -1.61 3.71
CA TYR A 59 11.16 -1.85 2.76
C TYR A 59 12.03 -0.60 2.67
N THR A 60 13.34 -0.75 2.87
CA THR A 60 14.33 0.31 2.71
C THR A 60 15.54 -0.20 1.94
N LYS A 61 16.13 0.65 1.10
CA LYS A 61 17.41 0.37 0.45
C LYS A 61 18.51 1.08 1.22
N LEU A 62 19.44 0.33 1.80
CA LEU A 62 20.59 0.84 2.54
C LEU A 62 21.85 0.29 1.89
N ASN A 63 22.82 1.14 1.52
CA ASN A 63 24.08 0.72 0.90
C ASN A 63 23.89 -0.23 -0.31
N ASN A 64 22.89 0.06 -1.15
CA ASN A 64 22.45 -0.79 -2.26
C ASN A 64 21.82 -2.15 -1.90
N GLU A 65 21.76 -2.51 -0.62
CA GLU A 65 21.10 -3.72 -0.14
C GLU A 65 19.65 -3.45 0.22
N THR A 66 18.83 -4.48 0.01
CA THR A 66 17.42 -4.46 0.40
C THR A 66 17.29 -4.91 1.84
N VAL A 67 16.68 -4.08 2.68
CA VAL A 67 16.46 -4.40 4.10
C VAL A 67 14.98 -4.23 4.43
N ILE A 68 14.37 -5.29 4.96
CA ILE A 68 13.05 -5.24 5.56
C ILE A 68 13.24 -4.98 7.04
N ASN A 69 12.83 -3.79 7.50
CA ASN A 69 12.96 -3.41 8.90
C ASN A 69 11.59 -3.31 9.56
N PRO A 70 11.47 -3.65 10.85
CA PRO A 70 10.32 -3.20 11.62
C PRO A 70 10.30 -1.66 11.64
N PRO A 71 9.12 -1.04 11.79
CA PRO A 71 9.01 0.40 11.92
C PRO A 71 9.88 0.90 13.07
N LYS A 72 10.49 2.08 12.89
CA LYS A 72 11.41 2.69 13.87
C LYS A 72 10.81 2.82 15.28
N THR A 73 9.48 2.85 15.40
CA THR A 73 8.79 2.89 16.70
C THR A 73 7.59 1.94 16.68
N ALA A 74 7.25 1.36 17.84
CA ALA A 74 6.07 0.51 18.00
C ALA A 74 4.77 1.22 17.59
N LYS A 75 4.68 2.55 17.81
CA LYS A 75 3.54 3.39 17.40
C LYS A 75 3.30 3.43 15.89
N SER A 76 4.30 3.11 15.08
CA SER A 76 4.16 3.08 13.63
C SER A 76 3.52 1.78 13.11
N LYS A 77 3.42 0.74 13.96
CA LYS A 77 2.65 -0.46 13.66
C LYS A 77 1.17 -0.13 13.78
N ARG A 78 0.40 -0.38 12.72
CA ARG A 78 -1.02 -0.04 12.67
C ARG A 78 -1.78 -0.98 11.76
N VAL A 79 -3.09 -1.06 11.97
CA VAL A 79 -4.02 -1.73 11.07
C VAL A 79 -4.79 -0.64 10.33
N VAL A 80 -4.88 -0.76 9.00
CA VAL A 80 -5.67 0.14 8.16
C VAL A 80 -6.84 -0.63 7.55
N ALA A 81 -8.03 -0.03 7.59
CA ALA A 81 -9.18 -0.59 6.88
C ALA A 81 -9.02 -0.37 5.37
N ILE A 82 -9.51 -1.33 4.58
CA ILE A 82 -9.57 -1.22 3.12
C ILE A 82 -11.02 -1.26 2.64
N LEU A 83 -11.28 -0.59 1.51
CA LEU A 83 -12.58 -0.59 0.87
C LEU A 83 -12.87 -1.95 0.21
N ASP A 84 -14.15 -2.27 0.06
CA ASP A 84 -14.63 -3.51 -0.58
C ASP A 84 -14.06 -3.66 -2.00
N SER A 85 -14.07 -2.58 -2.78
CA SER A 85 -13.49 -2.56 -4.12
C SER A 85 -12.00 -2.91 -4.13
N LEU A 86 -11.25 -2.43 -3.14
CA LEU A 86 -9.83 -2.75 -3.02
C LEU A 86 -9.61 -4.20 -2.58
N SER A 87 -10.49 -4.72 -1.71
CA SER A 87 -10.47 -6.14 -1.31
C SER A 87 -10.76 -7.07 -2.49
N GLU A 88 -11.62 -6.66 -3.42
CA GLU A 88 -11.89 -7.40 -4.66
C GLU A 88 -10.70 -7.34 -5.62
N ASP A 89 -10.03 -6.18 -5.73
CA ASP A 89 -8.84 -6.02 -6.57
C ASP A 89 -7.63 -6.85 -6.09
N ILE A 90 -7.59 -7.25 -4.81
CA ILE A 90 -6.50 -8.05 -4.22
C ILE A 90 -6.71 -9.56 -4.42
N LYS A 91 -7.95 -10.02 -4.63
CA LYS A 91 -8.28 -11.44 -4.86
C LYS A 91 -7.76 -11.93 -6.21
#